data_AF-A0A7C3R7U6-F1
#
_entry.id   AF-A0A7C3R7U6-F1
#
_cell.length_a   1.000
_cell.length_b   1.000
_cell.length_c   1.000
_cell.angle_alpha   90.00
_cell.angle_beta   90.00
_cell.angle_gamma   90.00
#
_symmetry.space_group_name_H-M   'P 1'
#
loop_
_entity.id
_entity.type
_entity.pdbx_description
1 polymer ?
#
loop_
_entity_poly.entity_id
_entity_poly.type
_entity_poly.pdbx_seq_one_letter_code
_entity_poly.pdbx_strand_id
1 'polypeptide(L)'
;MGITERRREFIKALNELCEKYGKPVHYSLVAQKLGVSKWTAYDLLTALKEEGYVECVYTLNEKGGRSTLAFKTTPKGEKLIYEDEKKENLSNVIEEMKEHLKVLNGLSVNEVLQSSMKEISSIKSPLLKALNISAVFFILSQKLAVNWDSISSTYQTLSRSIDPQSGLLGLTALLIGVIVAKIGFNKYNSLISPKINSLLDRYKDLLNELSSRDKEILFDITKDIFRGKILIGEEE
;
A
#
# COMPACT_ATOMS: atom_id res chain seq x y z
N MET A 1 -6.03 -6.18 26.53
CA MET A 1 -5.97 -4.70 26.64
C MET A 1 -5.15 -4.19 25.48
N GLY A 2 -5.71 -3.35 24.61
CA GLY A 2 -4.99 -2.79 23.46
C GLY A 2 -4.03 -1.68 23.86
N ILE A 3 -3.04 -1.41 23.00
CA ILE A 3 -2.14 -0.26 23.16
C ILE A 3 -2.94 1.05 23.04
N THR A 4 -2.63 2.04 23.87
CA THR A 4 -3.30 3.35 23.87
C THR A 4 -2.77 4.26 22.77
N GLU A 5 -3.54 5.28 22.39
CA GLU A 5 -3.14 6.26 21.37
C GLU A 5 -1.83 6.96 21.73
N ARG A 6 -1.73 7.40 22.99
CA ARG A 6 -0.50 8.03 23.50
C ARG A 6 0.70 7.10 23.39
N ARG A 7 0.53 5.80 23.63
CA ARG A 7 1.63 4.84 23.48
C ARG A 7 2.01 4.62 22.02
N ARG A 8 1.05 4.61 21.09
CA ARG A 8 1.31 4.58 19.64
C ARG A 8 2.13 5.79 19.19
N GLU A 9 1.77 6.99 19.63
CA GLU A 9 2.52 8.22 19.33
C GLU A 9 3.99 8.12 19.75
N PHE A 10 4.28 7.50 20.89
CA PHE A 10 5.65 7.28 21.36
C PHE A 10 6.44 6.31 20.49
N ILE A 11 5.82 5.20 20.07
CA ILE A 11 6.47 4.23 19.18
C ILE A 11 6.73 4.90 17.81
N LYS A 12 5.74 5.60 17.24
CA LYS A 12 5.88 6.31 15.96
C LYS A 12 6.98 7.38 16.01
N ALA A 13 6.98 8.22 17.04
CA ALA A 13 8.00 9.25 17.23
C ALA A 13 9.40 8.65 17.37
N LEU A 14 9.53 7.53 18.09
CA LEU A 14 10.79 6.80 18.22
C LEU A 14 11.26 6.25 16.87
N ASN A 15 10.37 5.61 16.10
CA ASN A 15 10.69 5.05 14.79
C ASN A 15 11.19 6.14 13.83
N GLU A 16 10.44 7.24 13.70
CA GLU A 16 10.82 8.38 12.84
C GLU A 16 12.17 8.99 13.24
N LEU A 17 12.50 9.02 14.54
CA LEU A 17 13.81 9.48 15.00
C LEU A 17 14.92 8.46 14.68
N CYS A 18 14.66 7.16 14.84
CA CYS A 18 15.63 6.12 14.51
C CYS A 18 15.93 6.10 13.00
N GLU A 19 14.90 6.21 12.14
CA GLU A 19 15.06 6.33 10.68
C GLU A 19 15.82 7.59 10.30
N LYS A 20 15.47 8.74 10.88
CA LYS A 20 16.14 10.02 10.60
C LYS A 20 17.63 10.01 10.93
N TYR A 21 18.02 9.35 12.03
CA TYR A 21 19.42 9.32 12.48
C TYR A 21 20.17 8.03 12.12
N GLY A 22 19.49 7.03 11.56
CA GLY A 22 20.04 5.71 11.23
C GLY A 22 20.57 4.93 12.43
N LYS A 23 20.12 5.23 13.66
CA LYS A 23 20.63 4.62 14.89
C LYS A 23 19.63 4.70 16.06
N PRO A 24 19.76 3.84 17.09
CA PRO A 24 19.00 3.97 18.33
C PRO A 24 19.16 5.35 18.96
N VAL A 25 18.08 5.90 19.51
CA VAL A 25 18.05 7.29 20.01
C VAL A 25 17.81 7.35 21.52
N HIS A 26 18.37 8.38 22.15
CA HIS A 26 18.14 8.63 23.57
C HIS A 26 16.72 9.13 23.81
N TYR A 27 16.08 8.71 24.91
CA TYR A 27 14.68 9.05 25.24
C TYR A 27 14.42 10.56 25.33
N SER A 28 15.45 11.37 25.58
CA SER A 28 15.32 12.84 25.58
C SER A 28 14.94 13.42 24.22
N LEU A 29 15.32 12.78 23.11
CA LEU A 29 14.92 13.20 21.76
C LEU A 29 13.44 12.93 21.52
N VAL A 30 12.94 11.79 22.01
CA VAL A 30 11.50 11.47 22.00
C VAL A 30 10.73 12.48 22.85
N ALA A 31 11.26 12.80 24.05
CA ALA A 31 10.66 13.79 24.94
C ALA A 31 10.53 15.16 24.27
N GLN A 32 11.60 15.62 23.62
CA GLN A 32 11.61 16.89 22.88
C GLN A 32 10.59 16.89 21.73
N LYS A 33 10.54 15.79 20.95
CA LYS A 33 9.64 15.67 19.81
C LYS A 33 8.16 15.70 20.21
N LEU A 34 7.82 15.06 21.33
CA LEU A 34 6.43 14.94 21.81
C LEU A 34 6.03 16.03 22.82
N GLY A 35 6.93 16.97 23.13
CA GLY A 35 6.66 18.05 24.09
C GLY A 35 6.40 17.56 25.51
N VAL A 36 7.03 16.46 25.93
CA VAL A 36 6.87 15.88 27.28
C VAL A 36 8.13 16.00 28.12
N SER A 37 8.01 15.76 29.43
CA SER A 37 9.16 15.67 30.30
C SER A 37 10.06 14.46 29.95
N LYS A 38 11.35 14.58 30.24
CA LYS A 38 12.32 13.48 30.10
C LYS A 38 11.93 12.24 30.92
N TRP A 39 11.35 12.46 32.10
CA TRP A 39 10.91 11.38 32.99
C TRP A 39 9.72 10.62 32.38
N THR A 40 8.72 11.34 31.88
CA THR A 40 7.57 10.75 31.17
C THR A 40 8.01 9.91 29.97
N ALA A 41 8.98 10.39 29.20
CA ALA A 41 9.49 9.64 28.05
C ALA A 41 10.26 8.39 28.46
N TYR A 42 11.06 8.48 29.52
CA TYR A 42 11.76 7.33 30.07
C TYR A 42 10.79 6.24 30.54
N ASP A 43 9.78 6.61 31.33
CA ASP A 43 8.80 5.67 31.87
C ASP A 43 7.98 4.99 30.78
N LEU A 44 7.47 5.76 29.81
CA LEU A 44 6.67 5.20 28.71
C LEU A 44 7.48 4.29 27.80
N LEU A 45 8.72 4.65 27.46
CA LEU A 45 9.59 3.78 26.66
C LEU A 45 9.99 2.52 27.42
N THR A 46 10.16 2.60 28.74
CA THR A 46 10.45 1.43 29.58
C THR A 46 9.25 0.48 29.63
N ALA A 47 8.03 1.00 29.81
CA ALA A 47 6.81 0.19 29.75
C ALA A 47 6.62 -0.47 28.37
N LEU A 48 6.84 0.30 27.28
CA LEU A 48 6.78 -0.23 25.91
C LEU A 48 7.83 -1.31 25.64
N LYS A 49 8.98 -1.24 26.33
CA LYS A 49 10.03 -2.26 26.26
C LYS A 49 9.59 -3.55 26.93
N GLU A 50 8.98 -3.47 28.11
CA GLU A 50 8.42 -4.65 28.80
C GLU A 50 7.34 -5.34 27.96
N GLU A 51 6.59 -4.56 27.18
CA GLU A 51 5.57 -5.06 26.25
C GLU A 51 6.15 -5.53 24.89
N GLY A 52 7.47 -5.38 24.69
CA GLY A 52 8.21 -5.88 23.53
C GLY A 52 8.07 -5.04 22.25
N TYR A 53 7.52 -3.83 22.31
CA TYR A 53 7.40 -2.93 21.15
C TYR A 53 8.66 -2.13 20.87
N VAL A 54 9.47 -1.89 21.90
CA VAL A 54 10.76 -1.21 21.80
C VAL A 54 11.83 -2.02 22.50
N GLU A 55 13.09 -1.82 22.14
CA GLU A 55 14.22 -2.43 22.81
C GLU A 55 15.20 -1.36 23.28
N CYS A 56 15.89 -1.66 24.38
CA CYS A 56 16.91 -0.80 24.95
C CYS A 56 18.28 -1.28 24.49
N VAL A 57 19.08 -0.35 23.96
CA VAL A 57 20.45 -0.58 23.49
C VAL A 57 21.39 0.28 24.34
N TYR A 58 22.34 -0.37 25.02
CA TYR A 58 23.41 0.34 25.70
C TYR A 58 24.50 0.68 24.69
N THR A 59 24.73 1.97 24.49
CA THR A 59 25.82 2.45 23.64
C THR A 59 27.02 2.80 24.51
N LEU A 60 28.17 2.23 24.17
CA LEU A 60 29.45 2.57 24.79
C LEU A 60 29.89 3.93 24.25
N ASN A 61 30.22 4.84 25.15
CA ASN A 61 30.69 6.16 24.78
C ASN A 61 32.18 6.07 24.41
N GLU A 62 32.55 6.43 23.17
CA GLU A 62 33.92 6.31 22.63
C GLU A 62 34.96 7.11 23.45
N LYS A 63 34.53 8.07 24.26
CA LYS A 63 35.39 8.95 25.07
C LYS A 63 35.64 8.49 26.51
N GLY A 64 35.19 7.28 26.87
CA GLY A 64 35.27 6.78 28.25
C GLY A 64 34.23 7.45 29.16
N GLY A 65 33.26 6.67 29.62
CA GLY A 65 32.16 7.13 30.48
C GLY A 65 31.05 6.09 30.61
N ARG A 66 30.08 6.36 31.50
CA ARG A 66 28.92 5.48 31.75
C ARG A 66 28.17 5.21 30.44
N SER A 67 27.77 3.96 30.23
CA SER A 67 26.97 3.53 29.07
C SER A 67 25.72 4.42 28.92
N THR A 68 25.46 4.88 27.70
CA THR A 68 24.28 5.73 27.42
C THR A 68 23.13 4.86 26.94
N LEU A 69 21.97 5.05 27.56
CA LEU A 69 20.75 4.29 27.31
C LEU A 69 20.03 4.82 26.06
N ALA A 70 19.92 4.01 25.02
CA ALA A 70 19.20 4.35 23.80
C ALA A 70 18.04 3.36 23.57
N PHE A 71 17.07 3.76 22.77
CA PHE A 71 15.94 2.94 22.37
C PHE A 71 15.86 2.84 20.85
N LYS A 72 15.38 1.70 20.37
CA LYS A 72 14.88 1.53 18.99
C LYS A 72 13.59 0.72 19.01
N THR A 73 12.83 0.79 17.94
CA THR A 73 11.66 -0.07 17.72
C THR A 73 12.10 -1.51 17.50
N THR A 74 11.28 -2.46 17.95
CA THR A 74 11.42 -3.87 17.57
C THR A 74 10.59 -4.14 16.32
N PRO A 75 10.74 -5.30 15.65
CA PRO A 75 9.86 -5.69 14.55
C PRO A 75 8.37 -5.68 14.93
N LYS A 76 8.03 -5.94 16.20
CA LYS A 76 6.66 -5.85 16.72
C LYS A 76 6.17 -4.40 16.78
N GLY A 77 7.02 -3.47 17.22
CA GLY A 77 6.70 -2.04 17.23
C GLY A 77 6.59 -1.45 15.82
N GLU A 78 7.50 -1.83 14.94
CA GLU A 78 7.48 -1.45 13.52
C GLU A 78 6.19 -1.94 12.83
N LYS A 79 5.81 -3.21 13.08
CA LYS A 79 4.57 -3.78 12.54
C LYS A 79 3.33 -3.03 13.01
N LEU A 80 3.29 -2.61 14.28
CA LEU A 80 2.16 -1.84 14.82
C LEU A 80 2.05 -0.47 14.12
N ILE A 81 3.16 0.27 13.99
CA ILE A 81 3.16 1.56 13.26
C ILE A 81 2.76 1.33 11.80
N TYR A 82 3.28 0.26 11.20
CA TYR A 82 2.94 -0.10 9.83
C TYR A 82 1.44 -0.35 9.68
N GLU A 83 0.80 -1.07 10.60
CA GLU A 83 -0.64 -1.32 10.56
C GLU A 83 -1.46 -0.04 10.75
N ASP A 84 -1.04 0.88 11.62
CA ASP A 84 -1.70 2.17 11.83
C ASP A 84 -1.56 3.09 10.61
N GLU A 85 -0.34 3.23 10.08
CA GLU A 85 -0.07 4.00 8.86
C GLU A 85 -0.72 3.38 7.63
N LYS A 86 -0.76 2.04 7.55
CA LYS A 86 -1.49 1.31 6.51
C LYS A 86 -2.96 1.68 6.65
N LYS A 87 -3.56 1.60 7.83
CA LYS A 87 -4.99 1.92 8.02
C LYS A 87 -5.35 3.37 7.67
N GLU A 88 -4.57 4.35 8.14
CA GLU A 88 -4.82 5.78 7.88
C GLU A 88 -4.61 6.16 6.40
N ASN A 89 -3.53 5.71 5.78
CA ASN A 89 -3.29 5.96 4.35
C ASN A 89 -4.26 5.17 3.46
N LEU A 90 -4.61 3.94 3.85
CA LEU A 90 -5.51 3.07 3.08
C LEU A 90 -6.92 3.64 3.03
N SER A 91 -7.46 4.22 4.11
CA SER A 91 -8.78 4.84 4.08
C SER A 91 -8.86 6.00 3.08
N ASN A 92 -7.87 6.90 3.07
CA ASN A 92 -7.84 8.02 2.12
C ASN A 92 -7.69 7.53 0.67
N VAL A 93 -6.80 6.56 0.44
CA VAL A 93 -6.58 5.98 -0.89
C VAL A 93 -7.83 5.23 -1.37
N ILE A 94 -8.52 4.50 -0.50
CA ILE A 94 -9.77 3.81 -0.83
C ILE A 94 -10.84 4.81 -1.22
N GLU A 95 -11.03 5.90 -0.48
CA GLU A 95 -12.02 6.93 -0.82
C GLU A 95 -11.71 7.61 -2.16
N GLU A 96 -10.44 7.97 -2.41
CA GLU A 96 -10.01 8.50 -3.71
C GLU A 96 -10.29 7.49 -4.84
N MET A 97 -10.02 6.20 -4.59
CA MET A 97 -10.26 5.14 -5.57
C MET A 97 -11.76 4.90 -5.84
N LYS A 98 -12.62 5.04 -4.82
CA LYS A 98 -14.08 4.94 -4.98
C LYS A 98 -14.59 6.02 -5.92
N GLU A 99 -14.22 7.26 -5.68
CA GLU A 99 -14.63 8.39 -6.53
C GLU A 99 -14.09 8.23 -7.95
N HIS A 100 -12.83 7.82 -8.08
CA HIS A 100 -12.23 7.56 -9.38
C HIS A 100 -12.95 6.44 -10.16
N LEU A 101 -13.28 5.32 -9.50
CA LEU A 101 -14.03 4.21 -10.11
C LEU A 101 -15.44 4.62 -10.55
N LYS A 102 -16.14 5.47 -9.78
CA LYS A 102 -17.46 6.01 -10.17
C LYS A 102 -17.36 6.82 -11.47
N VAL A 103 -16.34 7.68 -11.59
CA VAL A 103 -16.09 8.47 -12.80
C VAL A 103 -15.83 7.55 -14.00
N LEU A 104 -14.90 6.59 -13.87
CA LEU A 104 -14.56 5.67 -14.96
C LEU A 104 -15.75 4.80 -15.39
N ASN A 105 -16.62 4.40 -14.46
CA ASN A 105 -17.78 3.58 -14.77
C ASN A 105 -18.77 4.30 -15.71
N GLY A 106 -18.87 5.63 -15.63
CA GLY A 106 -19.71 6.44 -16.51
C GLY A 106 -19.19 6.60 -17.95
N LEU A 107 -17.92 6.25 -18.21
CA LEU A 107 -17.25 6.48 -19.50
C LEU A 107 -17.40 5.29 -20.47
N SER A 108 -17.33 5.54 -21.78
CA SER A 108 -17.16 4.47 -22.78
C SER A 108 -15.76 3.85 -22.71
N VAL A 109 -15.58 2.67 -23.32
CA VAL A 109 -14.28 1.96 -23.35
C VAL A 109 -13.13 2.84 -23.87
N ASN A 110 -13.38 3.64 -24.91
CA ASN A 110 -12.36 4.54 -25.47
C ASN A 110 -12.05 5.73 -24.56
N GLU A 111 -13.07 6.27 -23.90
CA GLU A 111 -12.93 7.40 -22.97
C GLU A 111 -12.16 6.98 -21.72
N VAL A 112 -12.44 5.80 -21.15
CA VAL A 112 -11.65 5.22 -20.04
C VAL A 112 -10.16 5.15 -20.41
N LEU A 113 -9.83 4.62 -21.58
CA LEU A 113 -8.44 4.50 -22.02
C LEU A 113 -7.78 5.87 -22.23
N GLN A 114 -8.50 6.87 -22.73
CA GLN A 114 -7.95 8.21 -22.95
C GLN A 114 -7.80 9.01 -21.65
N SER A 115 -8.79 8.99 -20.76
CA SER A 115 -8.76 9.71 -19.50
C SER A 115 -7.60 9.22 -18.64
N SER A 116 -7.43 7.90 -18.53
CA SER A 116 -6.40 7.30 -17.69
C SER A 116 -4.99 7.56 -18.22
N MET A 117 -4.77 7.55 -19.55
CA MET A 117 -3.47 7.94 -20.10
C MET A 117 -3.07 9.37 -19.73
N LYS A 118 -4.03 10.31 -19.74
CA LYS A 118 -3.79 11.70 -19.34
C LYS A 118 -3.49 11.79 -17.84
N GLU A 119 -4.27 11.09 -17.03
CA GLU A 119 -4.21 11.18 -15.57
C GLU A 119 -2.97 10.51 -14.96
N ILE A 120 -2.54 9.38 -15.52
CA ILE A 120 -1.31 8.67 -15.10
C ILE A 120 -0.07 9.58 -15.27
N SER A 121 -0.10 10.53 -16.22
CA SER A 121 1.00 11.49 -16.41
C SER A 121 1.07 12.58 -15.33
N SER A 122 -0.07 12.92 -14.70
CA SER A 122 -0.17 13.97 -13.67
C SER A 122 -0.01 13.47 -12.23
N ILE A 123 -0.26 12.17 -11.99
CA ILE A 123 -0.10 11.59 -10.65
C ILE A 123 1.39 11.57 -10.28
N LYS A 124 1.74 11.96 -9.05
CA LYS A 124 3.13 11.95 -8.58
C LYS A 124 3.56 10.59 -8.00
N SER A 125 2.68 9.94 -7.24
CA SER A 125 2.98 8.67 -6.55
C SER A 125 2.94 7.47 -7.50
N PRO A 126 3.98 6.61 -7.55
CA PRO A 126 3.97 5.36 -8.32
C PRO A 126 2.84 4.40 -7.90
N LEU A 127 2.53 4.33 -6.59
CA LEU A 127 1.45 3.48 -6.06
C LEU A 127 0.09 3.91 -6.60
N LEU A 128 -0.21 5.22 -6.57
CA LEU A 128 -1.47 5.75 -7.08
C LEU A 128 -1.60 5.55 -8.60
N LYS A 129 -0.49 5.65 -9.36
CA LYS A 129 -0.49 5.33 -10.79
C LYS A 129 -0.84 3.86 -11.04
N ALA A 130 -0.22 2.95 -10.27
CA ALA A 130 -0.48 1.53 -10.39
C ALA A 130 -1.93 1.19 -10.03
N LEU A 131 -2.48 1.81 -8.96
CA LEU A 131 -3.88 1.65 -8.59
C LEU A 131 -4.85 2.16 -9.66
N ASN A 132 -4.58 3.31 -10.28
CA ASN A 132 -5.38 3.81 -11.40
C ASN A 132 -5.38 2.79 -12.56
N ILE A 133 -4.22 2.24 -12.92
CA ILE A 133 -4.16 1.21 -13.97
C ILE A 133 -4.97 -0.04 -13.58
N SER A 134 -4.90 -0.49 -12.32
CA SER A 134 -5.74 -1.58 -11.80
C SER A 134 -7.25 -1.27 -11.96
N ALA A 135 -7.67 -0.04 -11.62
CA ALA A 135 -9.05 0.42 -11.76
C ALA A 135 -9.52 0.43 -13.23
N VAL A 136 -8.67 0.87 -14.15
CA VAL A 136 -8.92 0.84 -15.60
C VAL A 136 -9.18 -0.58 -16.07
N PHE A 137 -8.31 -1.53 -15.73
CA PHE A 137 -8.49 -2.92 -16.14
C PHE A 137 -9.78 -3.52 -15.58
N PHE A 138 -10.12 -3.19 -14.34
CA PHE A 138 -11.37 -3.63 -13.74
C PHE A 138 -12.62 -3.07 -14.46
N ILE A 139 -12.63 -1.78 -14.83
CA ILE A 139 -13.74 -1.20 -15.57
C ILE A 139 -13.83 -1.77 -16.99
N LEU A 140 -12.70 -1.97 -17.66
CA LEU A 140 -12.65 -2.58 -18.99
C LEU A 140 -13.20 -4.00 -18.97
N SER A 141 -12.83 -4.83 -17.99
CA SER A 141 -13.35 -6.19 -17.90
C SER A 141 -14.86 -6.21 -17.62
N GLN A 142 -15.39 -5.30 -16.80
CA GLN A 142 -16.84 -5.14 -16.63
C GLN A 142 -17.54 -4.76 -17.94
N LYS A 143 -17.05 -3.73 -18.65
CA LYS A 143 -17.66 -3.23 -19.90
C LYS A 143 -17.58 -4.23 -21.04
N LEU A 144 -16.59 -5.12 -21.02
CA LEU A 144 -16.45 -6.22 -21.98
C LEU A 144 -17.23 -7.48 -21.55
N ALA A 145 -18.05 -7.40 -20.49
CA ALA A 145 -18.85 -8.50 -19.95
C ALA A 145 -18.01 -9.76 -19.65
N VAL A 146 -16.82 -9.56 -19.11
CA VAL A 146 -15.92 -10.66 -18.73
C VAL A 146 -16.59 -11.54 -17.67
N ASN A 147 -16.51 -12.87 -17.83
CA ASN A 147 -17.04 -13.80 -16.84
C ASN A 147 -16.14 -13.79 -15.59
N TRP A 148 -16.59 -13.05 -14.58
CA TRP A 148 -15.87 -12.85 -13.33
C TRP A 148 -15.81 -14.10 -12.45
N ASP A 149 -16.78 -15.02 -12.54
CA ASP A 149 -16.76 -16.25 -11.73
C ASP A 149 -15.57 -17.15 -12.08
N SER A 150 -15.17 -17.14 -13.36
CA SER A 150 -13.98 -17.86 -13.84
C SER A 150 -12.67 -17.18 -13.41
N ILE A 151 -12.67 -15.85 -13.30
CA ILE A 151 -11.49 -15.07 -12.87
C ILE A 151 -11.33 -15.09 -11.35
N SER A 152 -12.43 -14.98 -10.60
CA SER A 152 -12.43 -14.90 -9.13
C SER A 152 -11.99 -16.22 -8.49
N SER A 153 -12.38 -17.36 -9.06
CA SER A 153 -11.96 -18.70 -8.63
C SER A 153 -10.48 -18.97 -8.93
N THR A 154 -10.01 -18.59 -10.12
CA THR A 154 -8.59 -18.61 -10.51
C THR A 154 -7.77 -17.68 -9.59
N TYR A 155 -8.29 -16.48 -9.31
CA TYR A 155 -7.72 -15.51 -8.39
C TYR A 155 -7.61 -16.04 -6.95
N GLN A 156 -8.67 -16.66 -6.42
CA GLN A 156 -8.69 -17.20 -5.06
C GLN A 156 -7.71 -18.36 -4.89
N THR A 157 -7.36 -19.03 -5.99
CA THR A 157 -6.39 -20.13 -6.02
C THR A 157 -4.95 -19.61 -6.11
N LEU A 158 -4.70 -18.62 -6.98
CA LEU A 158 -3.37 -17.98 -7.08
C LEU A 158 -3.01 -17.18 -5.82
N SER A 159 -3.95 -16.45 -5.23
CA SER A 159 -3.71 -15.59 -4.06
C SER A 159 -3.48 -16.35 -2.75
N ARG A 160 -3.74 -17.66 -2.70
CA ARG A 160 -3.47 -18.51 -1.53
C ARG A 160 -2.04 -19.08 -1.51
N SER A 161 -1.30 -18.98 -2.61
CA SER A 161 -0.12 -19.83 -2.84
C SER A 161 1.14 -19.06 -3.27
N ILE A 162 1.07 -17.73 -3.39
CA ILE A 162 2.06 -16.94 -4.14
C ILE A 162 2.38 -15.64 -3.38
N ASP A 163 3.66 -15.26 -3.33
CA ASP A 163 4.15 -13.96 -2.81
C ASP A 163 3.40 -12.78 -3.46
N PRO A 164 3.10 -11.68 -2.73
CA PRO A 164 2.28 -10.57 -3.23
C PRO A 164 2.69 -10.02 -4.61
N GLN A 165 3.99 -9.99 -4.92
CA GLN A 165 4.46 -9.51 -6.22
C GLN A 165 4.05 -10.46 -7.36
N SER A 166 4.21 -11.76 -7.13
CA SER A 166 3.89 -12.79 -8.10
C SER A 166 2.37 -12.98 -8.24
N GLY A 167 1.60 -12.72 -7.18
CA GLY A 167 0.14 -12.65 -7.22
C GLY A 167 -0.38 -11.49 -8.07
N LEU A 168 0.24 -10.32 -7.96
CA LEU A 168 -0.10 -9.12 -8.72
C LEU A 168 0.24 -9.24 -10.22
N LEU A 169 1.40 -9.84 -10.53
CA LEU A 169 1.79 -10.15 -11.90
C LEU A 169 0.89 -11.21 -12.54
N GLY A 170 0.53 -12.27 -11.80
CA GLY A 170 -0.41 -13.29 -12.27
C GLY A 170 -1.82 -12.75 -12.50
N LEU A 171 -2.29 -11.87 -11.62
CA LEU A 171 -3.56 -11.15 -11.74
C LEU A 171 -3.62 -10.30 -13.00
N THR A 172 -2.60 -9.46 -13.19
CA THR A 172 -2.54 -8.58 -14.34
C THR A 172 -2.40 -9.38 -15.63
N ALA A 173 -1.56 -10.42 -15.67
CA ALA A 173 -1.48 -11.34 -16.81
C ALA A 173 -2.83 -11.99 -17.18
N LEU A 174 -3.60 -12.44 -16.18
CA LEU A 174 -4.91 -13.05 -16.40
C LEU A 174 -5.92 -12.05 -16.98
N LEU A 175 -5.98 -10.85 -16.41
CA LEU A 175 -6.90 -9.80 -16.86
C LEU A 175 -6.57 -9.33 -18.27
N ILE A 176 -5.28 -9.19 -18.57
CA ILE A 176 -4.78 -8.88 -19.92
C ILE A 176 -5.23 -9.96 -20.89
N GLY A 177 -4.99 -11.23 -20.56
CA GLY A 177 -5.36 -12.35 -21.43
C GLY A 177 -6.85 -12.34 -21.78
N VAL A 178 -7.70 -12.06 -20.79
CA VAL A 178 -9.15 -12.04 -21.00
C VAL A 178 -9.62 -10.78 -21.75
N ILE A 179 -9.04 -9.62 -21.46
CA ILE A 179 -9.35 -8.36 -22.17
C ILE A 179 -8.89 -8.44 -23.63
N VAL A 180 -7.67 -8.92 -23.89
CA VAL A 180 -7.12 -9.11 -25.24
C VAL A 180 -7.92 -10.16 -26.01
N ALA A 181 -8.28 -11.29 -25.39
CA ALA A 181 -9.12 -12.29 -26.03
C ALA A 181 -10.46 -11.68 -26.48
N LYS A 182 -11.17 -10.98 -25.58
CA LYS A 182 -12.46 -10.36 -25.90
C LYS A 182 -12.37 -9.22 -26.93
N ILE A 183 -11.29 -8.45 -26.94
CA ILE A 183 -11.07 -7.39 -27.93
C ILE A 183 -10.68 -7.97 -29.29
N GLY A 184 -9.90 -9.05 -29.31
CA GLY A 184 -9.51 -9.77 -30.53
C GLY A 184 -10.71 -10.39 -31.27
N PHE A 185 -11.78 -10.76 -30.55
CA PHE A 185 -13.05 -11.20 -31.13
C PHE A 185 -13.97 -10.05 -31.61
N ASN A 186 -13.58 -8.78 -31.47
CA ASN A 186 -14.48 -7.64 -31.68
C ASN A 186 -13.89 -6.58 -32.64
N LYS A 187 -14.74 -5.73 -33.23
CA LYS A 187 -14.38 -4.71 -34.27
C LYS A 187 -13.40 -3.62 -33.80
N TYR A 188 -13.00 -3.63 -32.53
CA TYR A 188 -12.20 -2.59 -31.87
C TYR A 188 -10.68 -2.85 -31.84
N ASN A 189 -10.24 -3.96 -32.45
CA ASN A 189 -8.90 -4.52 -32.28
C ASN A 189 -7.74 -3.57 -32.65
N SER A 190 -7.86 -2.77 -33.71
CA SER A 190 -6.75 -1.94 -34.21
C SER A 190 -6.47 -0.66 -33.41
N LEU A 191 -7.48 -0.09 -32.74
CA LEU A 191 -7.36 1.18 -32.01
C LEU A 191 -7.16 0.99 -30.50
N ILE A 192 -7.65 -0.13 -29.94
CA ILE A 192 -7.64 -0.38 -28.50
C ILE A 192 -6.38 -1.14 -28.07
N SER A 193 -5.91 -2.10 -28.87
CA SER A 193 -4.75 -2.94 -28.51
C SER A 193 -3.47 -2.14 -28.22
N PRO A 194 -3.11 -1.07 -28.96
CA PRO A 194 -1.89 -0.32 -28.66
C PRO A 194 -1.99 0.43 -27.32
N LYS A 195 -3.19 0.94 -26.99
CA LYS A 195 -3.41 1.67 -25.74
C LYS A 195 -3.32 0.75 -24.53
N ILE A 196 -3.87 -0.45 -24.64
CA ILE A 196 -3.77 -1.47 -23.60
C ILE A 196 -2.32 -1.88 -23.41
N ASN A 197 -1.59 -2.19 -24.48
CA ASN A 197 -0.17 -2.56 -24.38
C ASN A 197 0.66 -1.47 -23.71
N SER A 198 0.44 -0.20 -24.05
CA SER A 198 1.12 0.93 -23.41
C SER A 198 0.82 1.03 -21.91
N LEU A 199 -0.43 0.82 -21.48
CA LEU A 199 -0.77 0.77 -20.06
C LEU A 199 -0.09 -0.39 -19.34
N LEU A 200 0.11 -1.51 -20.04
CA LEU A 200 0.75 -2.71 -19.48
C LEU A 200 2.24 -2.58 -19.29
N ASP A 201 2.94 -2.06 -20.28
CA ASP A 201 4.37 -1.82 -20.17
C ASP A 201 4.62 -0.83 -19.02
N ARG A 202 3.82 0.24 -18.95
CA ARG A 202 3.88 1.20 -17.86
C ARG A 202 3.55 0.61 -16.49
N TYR A 203 2.60 -0.32 -16.42
CA TYR A 203 2.28 -1.02 -15.18
C TYR A 203 3.45 -1.87 -14.70
N LYS A 204 4.07 -2.65 -15.59
CA LYS A 204 5.25 -3.46 -15.27
C LYS A 204 6.41 -2.61 -14.75
N ASP A 205 6.67 -1.48 -15.41
CA ASP A 205 7.72 -0.55 -14.98
C ASP A 205 7.44 -0.01 -13.57
N LEU A 206 6.20 0.44 -13.33
CA LEU A 206 5.77 0.89 -12.00
C LEU A 206 5.92 -0.20 -10.94
N LEU A 207 5.54 -1.45 -11.25
CA LEU A 207 5.73 -2.56 -10.31
C LEU A 207 7.20 -2.77 -9.97
N ASN A 208 8.13 -2.56 -10.90
CA ASN A 208 9.55 -2.70 -10.59
C ASN A 208 10.07 -1.57 -9.67
N GLU A 209 9.46 -0.38 -9.74
CA GLU A 209 9.81 0.78 -8.92
C GLU A 209 9.22 0.75 -7.50
N LEU A 210 8.13 0.00 -7.28
CA LEU A 210 7.44 -0.03 -5.99
C LEU A 210 8.24 -0.79 -4.92
N SER A 211 8.22 -0.25 -3.69
CA SER A 211 8.72 -0.94 -2.51
C SER A 211 7.90 -2.20 -2.22
N SER A 212 8.48 -3.17 -1.49
CA SER A 212 7.73 -4.36 -1.04
C SER A 212 6.47 -3.98 -0.25
N ARG A 213 6.55 -2.88 0.52
CA ARG A 213 5.43 -2.30 1.27
C ARG A 213 4.31 -1.82 0.34
N ASP A 214 4.65 -1.02 -0.67
CA ASP A 214 3.64 -0.47 -1.59
C ASP A 214 3.01 -1.56 -2.47
N LYS A 215 3.76 -2.61 -2.82
CA LYS A 215 3.24 -3.77 -3.55
C LYS A 215 2.19 -4.53 -2.76
N GLU A 216 2.39 -4.68 -1.44
CA GLU A 216 1.42 -5.31 -0.55
C GLU A 216 0.12 -4.48 -0.49
N ILE A 217 0.24 -3.15 -0.33
CA ILE A 217 -0.90 -2.23 -0.33
C ILE A 217 -1.65 -2.28 -1.68
N LEU A 218 -0.91 -2.21 -2.79
CA LEU A 218 -1.46 -2.31 -4.14
C LEU A 218 -2.23 -3.62 -4.33
N PHE A 219 -1.69 -4.73 -3.84
CA PHE A 219 -2.33 -6.05 -3.93
C PHE A 219 -3.63 -6.12 -3.15
N ASP A 220 -3.64 -5.64 -1.90
CA ASP A 220 -4.83 -5.64 -1.05
C ASP A 220 -5.95 -4.77 -1.63
N ILE A 221 -5.64 -3.55 -2.08
CA ILE A 221 -6.64 -2.67 -2.67
C ILE A 221 -7.12 -3.24 -4.01
N THR A 222 -6.21 -3.72 -4.86
CA THR A 222 -6.58 -4.33 -6.15
C THR A 222 -7.52 -5.52 -5.90
N LYS A 223 -7.25 -6.38 -4.93
CA LYS A 223 -8.17 -7.46 -4.55
C LYS A 223 -9.58 -6.95 -4.24
N ASP A 224 -9.70 -5.86 -3.49
CA ASP A 224 -10.99 -5.32 -3.09
C ASP A 224 -11.73 -4.62 -4.24
N ILE A 225 -11.01 -3.91 -5.13
CA ILE A 225 -11.56 -3.40 -6.39
C ILE A 225 -12.16 -4.56 -7.19
N PHE A 226 -11.38 -5.63 -7.37
CA PHE A 226 -11.73 -6.75 -8.23
C PHE A 226 -12.84 -7.63 -7.67
N ARG A 227 -13.03 -7.63 -6.35
CA ARG A 227 -14.20 -8.23 -5.68
C ARG A 227 -15.44 -7.35 -5.71
N GLY A 228 -15.33 -6.12 -6.22
CA GLY A 228 -16.42 -5.15 -6.23
C GLY A 228 -16.70 -4.50 -4.87
N LYS A 229 -15.96 -4.85 -3.81
CA LYS A 229 -16.17 -4.32 -2.44
C LYS A 229 -16.04 -2.80 -2.38
N ILE A 230 -15.12 -2.24 -3.17
CA ILE A 230 -14.88 -0.79 -3.23
C ILE A 230 -16.03 -0.07 -3.95
N LEU A 231 -16.65 -0.67 -4.96
CA LEU A 231 -17.74 -0.05 -5.72
C LEU A 231 -19.12 -0.23 -5.09
N ILE A 232 -19.35 -1.39 -4.48
CA ILE A 232 -20.67 -1.77 -3.96
C ILE A 232 -20.91 -1.15 -2.58
N GLY A 233 -19.86 -0.69 -1.89
CA GLY A 233 -19.99 -0.21 -0.52
C GLY A 233 -20.57 -1.33 0.35
N GLU A 234 -19.82 -2.43 0.48
CA GLU A 234 -20.19 -3.41 1.51
C GLU A 234 -19.98 -2.73 2.87
N GLU A 235 -21.07 -2.19 3.43
CA GLU A 235 -21.25 -2.03 4.87
C GLU A 235 -21.06 -3.43 5.49
N GLU A 236 -19.99 -3.60 6.26
CA GLU A 236 -19.93 -4.68 7.27
C GLU A 236 -20.96 -4.41 8.37
#